data_AF-A0A4Q5SSC9-F1
#
_entry.id   AF-A0A4Q5SSC9-F1
#
_cell.length_a   1.000
_cell.length_b   1.000
_cell.length_c   1.000
_cell.angle_alpha   90.00
_cell.angle_beta   90.00
_cell.angle_gamma   90.00
#
_symmetry.space_group_name_H-M   'P 1'
#
loop_
_entity.id
_entity.type
_entity.pdbx_description
1 polymer ?
#
loop_
_entity_poly.entity_id
_entity_poly.type
_entity_poly.pdbx_seq_one_letter_code
_entity_poly.pdbx_strand_id
1 'polypeptide(L)'
;MSRDNYRNRVNALNNPTSSDLGYSLEGEIQGGLQPILAKTKSVNANRFTNVVGALLQGQKTGSLSLMPALAALVGNLAVQEKRVTREDLDSFLQRTGRYFAPYEKLQQSNERFEQQLTRLTARLSELQFDIREYTLDMVMLLHPDETRSLLRQKTIEELLLQYLDVSILERIDSTRSLPLYPADGVKGAKDLCNDVHKLFRDYQKVYQDNYNEIRVIVQSGRSLGGGSNTVTADATLRELETLYNESARADVLNLRLSTLAGRLHALVQSTQALPR
;
A
#
# COMPACT_ATOMS: atom_id res chain seq x y z
N MET A 1 11.49 4.00 -9.98
CA MET A 1 10.13 4.05 -10.54
C MET A 1 9.31 2.75 -10.33
N SER A 2 9.58 1.92 -9.31
CA SER A 2 8.88 0.62 -9.13
C SER A 2 7.85 0.62 -7.98
N ARG A 3 8.10 1.36 -6.89
CA ARG A 3 7.29 1.34 -5.65
C ARG A 3 5.80 1.66 -5.85
N ASP A 4 5.49 2.64 -6.68
CA ASP A 4 4.11 3.10 -6.84
C ASP A 4 3.35 2.21 -7.84
N ASN A 5 4.01 1.30 -8.56
CA ASN A 5 3.37 0.53 -9.63
C ASN A 5 2.34 -0.47 -9.09
N TYR A 6 2.67 -1.22 -8.03
CA TYR A 6 1.71 -2.13 -7.40
C TYR A 6 0.51 -1.37 -6.82
N ARG A 7 0.77 -0.29 -6.08
CA ARG A 7 -0.29 0.50 -5.43
C ARG A 7 -1.20 1.18 -6.44
N ASN A 8 -0.62 1.78 -7.48
CA ASN A 8 -1.37 2.39 -8.56
C ASN A 8 -2.22 1.35 -9.29
N ARG A 9 -1.69 0.14 -9.50
CA ARG A 9 -2.45 -0.94 -10.13
C ARG A 9 -3.61 -1.41 -9.27
N VAL A 10 -3.39 -1.60 -7.97
CA VAL A 10 -4.45 -1.96 -7.00
C VAL A 10 -5.53 -0.88 -6.94
N ASN A 11 -5.16 0.40 -6.93
CA ASN A 11 -6.12 1.50 -6.99
C ASN A 11 -6.88 1.54 -8.33
N ALA A 12 -6.24 1.17 -9.44
CA ALA A 12 -6.88 1.12 -10.75
C ALA A 12 -7.98 0.03 -10.83
N LEU A 13 -7.93 -1.02 -10.01
CA LEU A 13 -8.99 -2.04 -9.94
C LEU A 13 -10.33 -1.47 -9.44
N ASN A 14 -10.32 -0.34 -8.73
CA ASN A 14 -11.55 0.35 -8.31
C ASN A 14 -12.25 1.09 -9.45
N ASN A 15 -11.71 1.06 -10.67
CA ASN A 15 -12.36 1.68 -11.83
C ASN A 15 -13.60 0.86 -12.26
N PRO A 16 -14.83 1.42 -12.15
CA PRO A 16 -16.06 0.70 -12.50
C PRO A 16 -16.19 0.40 -14.01
N THR A 17 -15.42 1.05 -14.86
CA THR A 17 -15.42 0.82 -16.31
C THR A 17 -14.43 -0.27 -16.74
N SER A 18 -13.49 -0.64 -15.87
CA SER A 18 -12.48 -1.65 -16.17
C SER A 18 -13.07 -3.06 -16.14
N SER A 19 -12.53 -3.95 -16.98
CA SER A 19 -12.84 -5.39 -16.99
C SER A 19 -11.80 -6.24 -16.25
N ASP A 20 -10.89 -5.61 -15.51
CA ASP A 20 -9.80 -6.27 -14.77
C ASP A 20 -10.31 -7.29 -13.73
N LEU A 21 -11.52 -7.11 -13.19
CA LEU A 21 -12.16 -8.07 -12.27
C LEU A 21 -12.85 -9.24 -12.98
N GLY A 22 -12.77 -9.31 -14.31
CA GLY A 22 -13.54 -10.26 -15.13
C GLY A 22 -14.94 -9.75 -15.49
N TYR A 23 -15.27 -8.52 -15.16
CA TYR A 23 -16.47 -7.81 -15.63
C TYR A 23 -16.23 -6.31 -15.44
N SER A 24 -16.99 -5.47 -16.16
CA SER A 24 -17.09 -4.06 -15.84
C SER A 24 -18.41 -3.79 -15.13
N LEU A 25 -18.35 -3.06 -14.01
CA LEU A 25 -19.55 -2.67 -13.27
C LEU A 25 -20.51 -1.87 -14.17
N GLU A 26 -19.96 -1.00 -15.01
CA GLU A 26 -20.73 -0.27 -16.02
C GLU A 26 -21.48 -1.20 -16.98
N GLY A 27 -20.82 -2.22 -17.51
CA GLY A 27 -21.44 -3.16 -18.44
C GLY A 27 -22.57 -3.95 -17.79
N GLU A 28 -22.39 -4.39 -16.54
CA GLU A 28 -23.41 -5.14 -15.80
C GLU A 28 -24.61 -4.26 -15.41
N ILE A 29 -24.37 -2.99 -15.05
CA ILE A 29 -25.46 -2.03 -14.80
C ILE A 29 -26.23 -1.75 -16.09
N GLN A 30 -25.56 -1.49 -17.20
CA GLN A 30 -26.21 -1.25 -18.49
C GLN A 30 -27.01 -2.49 -18.95
N GLY A 31 -26.45 -3.69 -18.79
CA GLY A 31 -27.13 -4.94 -19.10
C GLY A 31 -28.33 -5.23 -18.18
N GLY A 32 -28.27 -4.78 -16.93
CA GLY A 32 -29.39 -4.82 -15.98
C GLY A 32 -30.48 -3.79 -16.28
N LEU A 33 -30.12 -2.62 -16.80
CA LEU A 33 -31.05 -1.54 -17.15
C LEU A 33 -31.82 -1.81 -18.44
N GLN A 34 -31.24 -2.53 -19.41
CA GLN A 34 -31.87 -2.75 -20.71
C GLN A 34 -33.33 -3.27 -20.65
N PRO A 35 -33.66 -4.31 -19.86
CA PRO A 35 -35.03 -4.81 -19.75
C PRO A 35 -36.01 -3.76 -19.20
N ILE A 36 -35.56 -2.90 -18.28
CA ILE A 36 -36.35 -1.81 -17.72
C ILE A 36 -36.58 -0.75 -18.78
N LEU A 37 -35.50 -0.28 -19.42
CA LEU A 37 -35.56 0.75 -20.46
C LEU A 37 -36.41 0.33 -21.66
N ALA A 38 -36.42 -0.95 -22.03
CA ALA A 38 -37.28 -1.49 -23.09
C ALA A 38 -38.79 -1.37 -22.78
N LYS A 39 -39.17 -1.26 -21.50
CA LYS A 39 -40.56 -1.06 -21.07
C LYS A 39 -40.96 0.41 -21.00
N THR A 40 -40.00 1.32 -20.98
CA THR A 40 -40.24 2.77 -20.89
C THR A 40 -40.66 3.36 -22.24
N LYS A 41 -41.58 4.34 -22.22
CA LYS A 41 -42.04 5.04 -23.42
C LYS A 41 -41.75 6.53 -23.42
N SER A 42 -41.70 7.14 -22.24
CA SER A 42 -41.50 8.57 -22.06
C SER A 42 -40.04 8.94 -21.82
N VAL A 43 -39.21 7.98 -21.42
CA VAL A 43 -37.80 8.20 -21.11
C VAL A 43 -36.90 7.88 -22.31
N ASN A 44 -35.99 8.79 -22.62
CA ASN A 44 -34.96 8.55 -23.63
C ASN A 44 -33.87 7.63 -23.03
N ALA A 45 -33.89 6.36 -23.45
CA ALA A 45 -32.97 5.32 -22.97
C ALA A 45 -31.49 5.73 -23.09
N ASN A 46 -31.10 6.36 -24.20
CA ASN A 46 -29.70 6.80 -24.41
C ASN A 46 -29.30 7.89 -23.41
N ARG A 47 -30.18 8.86 -23.14
CA ARG A 47 -29.91 9.89 -22.12
C ARG A 47 -29.82 9.30 -20.73
N PHE A 48 -30.71 8.36 -20.38
CA PHE A 48 -30.68 7.70 -19.09
C PHE A 48 -29.38 6.91 -18.88
N THR A 49 -28.98 6.12 -19.90
CA THR A 49 -27.71 5.39 -19.89
C THR A 49 -26.51 6.33 -19.76
N ASN A 50 -26.52 7.48 -20.45
CA ASN A 50 -25.45 8.47 -20.33
C ASN A 50 -25.37 9.10 -18.93
N VAL A 51 -26.51 9.36 -18.28
CA VAL A 51 -26.55 9.87 -16.89
C VAL A 51 -25.99 8.83 -15.92
N VAL A 52 -26.36 7.56 -16.10
CA VAL A 52 -25.81 6.45 -15.30
C VAL A 52 -24.30 6.30 -15.54
N GLY A 53 -23.84 6.35 -16.79
CA GLY A 53 -22.42 6.33 -17.12
C GLY A 53 -21.65 7.50 -16.49
N ALA A 54 -22.22 8.72 -16.52
CA ALA A 54 -21.64 9.89 -15.88
C ALA A 54 -21.57 9.75 -14.35
N LEU A 55 -22.59 9.15 -13.71
CA LEU A 55 -22.59 8.86 -12.28
C LEU A 55 -21.46 7.88 -11.91
N LEU A 56 -21.26 6.85 -12.73
CA LEU A 56 -20.18 5.86 -12.56
C LEU A 56 -18.80 6.49 -12.76
N GLN A 57 -18.62 7.33 -13.78
CA GLN A 57 -17.36 8.03 -14.04
C GLN A 57 -17.04 9.12 -13.00
N GLY A 58 -18.06 9.73 -12.40
CA GLY A 58 -17.90 10.68 -11.30
C GLY A 58 -17.43 10.03 -10.00
N GLN A 59 -17.65 8.73 -9.84
CA GLN A 59 -17.21 7.92 -8.71
C GLN A 59 -15.96 7.12 -9.09
N LYS A 60 -14.86 7.82 -9.42
CA LYS A 60 -13.57 7.19 -9.81
C LYS A 60 -12.93 6.33 -8.71
N THR A 61 -13.44 6.43 -7.49
CA THR A 61 -13.09 5.59 -6.34
C THR A 61 -14.41 5.06 -5.79
N GLY A 62 -14.65 3.76 -5.92
CA GLY A 62 -15.93 3.08 -5.69
C GLY A 62 -16.55 3.34 -4.32
N SER A 63 -17.17 4.50 -4.14
CA SER A 63 -17.81 4.84 -2.88
C SER A 63 -19.09 4.05 -2.72
N LEU A 64 -19.30 3.57 -1.49
CA LEU A 64 -20.46 2.84 -0.98
C LEU A 64 -21.82 3.48 -1.30
N SER A 65 -21.84 4.72 -1.76
CA SER A 65 -23.08 5.48 -2.01
C SER A 65 -23.64 5.34 -3.43
N LEU A 66 -22.97 4.60 -4.32
CA LEU A 66 -23.40 4.44 -5.72
C LEU A 66 -24.64 3.54 -5.85
N MET A 67 -24.73 2.45 -5.09
CA MET A 67 -25.87 1.52 -5.18
C MET A 67 -27.19 2.15 -4.69
N PRO A 68 -27.24 2.87 -3.55
CA PRO A 68 -28.43 3.62 -3.15
C PRO A 68 -28.82 4.71 -4.17
N ALA A 69 -27.85 5.41 -4.77
CA ALA A 69 -28.12 6.43 -5.78
C ALA A 69 -28.72 5.83 -7.06
N LEU A 70 -28.20 4.69 -7.52
CA LEU A 70 -28.75 3.94 -8.65
C LEU A 70 -30.13 3.38 -8.33
N ALA A 71 -30.32 2.82 -7.13
CA ALA A 71 -31.63 2.33 -6.68
C ALA A 71 -32.68 3.45 -6.67
N ALA A 72 -32.32 4.65 -6.19
CA ALA A 72 -33.20 5.81 -6.23
C ALA A 72 -33.50 6.27 -7.66
N LEU A 73 -32.50 6.28 -8.55
CA LEU A 73 -32.67 6.67 -9.95
C LEU A 73 -33.60 5.71 -10.71
N VAL A 74 -33.40 4.40 -10.55
CA VAL A 74 -34.24 3.37 -11.17
C VAL A 74 -35.62 3.28 -10.47
N GLY A 75 -35.68 3.54 -9.18
CA GLY A 75 -36.95 3.67 -8.44
C GLY A 75 -37.80 4.84 -8.95
N ASN A 76 -37.19 6.01 -9.19
CA ASN A 76 -37.87 7.14 -9.81
C ASN A 76 -38.38 6.81 -11.22
N LEU A 77 -37.60 6.05 -11.99
CA LEU A 77 -38.02 5.57 -13.30
C LEU A 77 -39.25 4.66 -13.19
N ALA A 78 -39.28 3.75 -12.22
CA ALA A 78 -40.41 2.86 -11.96
C ALA A 78 -41.68 3.62 -11.52
N VAL A 79 -41.53 4.71 -10.77
CA VAL A 79 -42.66 5.58 -10.37
C VAL A 79 -43.24 6.34 -11.57
N GLN A 80 -42.40 6.78 -12.50
CA GLN A 80 -42.83 7.55 -13.67
C GLN A 80 -43.45 6.67 -14.78
N GLU A 81 -42.96 5.44 -14.92
CA GLU A 81 -43.34 4.54 -16.02
C GLU A 81 -44.24 3.40 -15.53
N LYS A 82 -45.55 3.50 -15.81
CA LYS A 82 -46.56 2.50 -15.41
C LYS A 82 -46.27 1.05 -15.84
N ARG A 83 -45.39 0.86 -16.83
CA ARG A 83 -45.02 -0.44 -17.39
C ARG A 83 -43.83 -1.10 -16.68
N VAL A 84 -43.07 -0.33 -15.91
CA VAL A 84 -41.97 -0.83 -15.09
C VAL A 84 -42.57 -1.23 -13.75
N THR A 85 -42.43 -2.50 -13.38
CA THR A 85 -43.00 -3.01 -12.13
C THR A 85 -41.99 -2.99 -10.98
N ARG A 86 -42.46 -3.25 -9.77
CA ARG A 86 -41.57 -3.42 -8.62
C ARG A 86 -40.63 -4.61 -8.79
N GLU A 87 -41.13 -5.70 -9.38
CA GLU A 87 -40.34 -6.90 -9.65
C GLU A 87 -39.18 -6.62 -10.61
N ASP A 88 -39.35 -5.68 -11.56
CA ASP A 88 -38.28 -5.24 -12.45
C ASP A 88 -37.16 -4.52 -11.67
N LEU A 89 -37.54 -3.66 -10.72
CA LEU A 89 -36.60 -2.98 -9.84
C LEU A 89 -35.87 -3.98 -8.93
N ASP A 90 -36.60 -4.89 -8.29
CA ASP A 90 -36.01 -5.90 -7.39
C ASP A 90 -35.04 -6.82 -8.17
N SER A 91 -35.41 -7.23 -9.38
CA SER A 91 -34.55 -8.01 -10.28
C SER A 91 -33.30 -7.26 -10.69
N PHE A 92 -33.41 -5.97 -11.00
CA PHE A 92 -32.27 -5.11 -11.30
C PHE A 92 -31.33 -5.00 -10.10
N LEU A 93 -31.86 -4.71 -8.90
CA LEU A 93 -31.06 -4.56 -7.69
C LEU A 93 -30.36 -5.86 -7.31
N GLN A 94 -31.05 -7.01 -7.42
CA GLN A 94 -30.45 -8.31 -7.14
C GLN A 94 -29.35 -8.66 -8.16
N ARG A 95 -29.59 -8.40 -9.44
CA ARG A 95 -28.61 -8.68 -10.50
C ARG A 95 -27.38 -7.79 -10.39
N THR A 96 -27.55 -6.50 -10.14
CA THR A 96 -26.44 -5.54 -10.10
C THR A 96 -25.72 -5.54 -8.76
N GLY A 97 -26.44 -5.72 -7.65
CA GLY A 97 -25.87 -5.68 -6.29
C GLY A 97 -24.72 -6.66 -6.06
N ARG A 98 -24.77 -7.86 -6.66
CA ARG A 98 -23.66 -8.84 -6.56
C ARG A 98 -22.34 -8.33 -7.14
N TYR A 99 -22.39 -7.42 -8.12
CA TYR A 99 -21.22 -6.87 -8.78
C TYR A 99 -20.61 -5.68 -8.01
N PHE A 100 -21.32 -5.10 -7.04
CA PHE A 100 -20.79 -4.06 -6.17
C PHE A 100 -19.89 -4.61 -5.07
N ALA A 101 -20.20 -5.81 -4.55
CA ALA A 101 -19.50 -6.38 -3.40
C ALA A 101 -17.97 -6.51 -3.60
N PRO A 102 -17.43 -6.90 -4.78
CA PRO A 102 -15.98 -6.89 -5.00
C PRO A 102 -15.38 -5.47 -4.93
N TYR A 103 -16.03 -4.45 -5.50
CA TYR A 103 -15.54 -3.08 -5.46
C TYR A 103 -15.55 -2.49 -4.05
N GLU A 104 -16.59 -2.77 -3.26
CA GLU A 104 -16.64 -2.36 -1.84
C GLU A 104 -15.50 -2.98 -1.04
N LYS A 105 -15.21 -4.28 -1.27
CA LYS A 105 -14.09 -4.96 -0.64
C LYS A 105 -12.74 -4.41 -1.06
N LEU A 106 -12.56 -4.07 -2.35
CA LEU A 106 -11.34 -3.43 -2.84
C LEU A 106 -11.11 -2.08 -2.16
N GLN A 107 -12.16 -1.25 -2.10
CA GLN A 107 -12.08 0.05 -1.43
C GLN A 107 -11.68 -0.09 0.04
N GLN A 108 -12.32 -1.00 0.78
CA GLN A 108 -11.99 -1.27 2.18
C GLN A 108 -10.55 -1.79 2.35
N SER A 109 -10.10 -2.70 1.49
CA SER A 109 -8.73 -3.22 1.53
C SER A 109 -7.70 -2.12 1.25
N ASN A 110 -7.97 -1.24 0.28
CA ASN A 110 -7.09 -0.11 -0.05
C ASN A 110 -7.01 0.90 1.09
N GLU A 111 -8.15 1.27 1.70
CA GLU A 111 -8.18 2.16 2.86
C GLU A 111 -7.39 1.58 4.03
N ARG A 112 -7.56 0.29 4.31
CA ARG A 112 -6.82 -0.40 5.38
C ARG A 112 -5.32 -0.45 5.08
N PHE A 113 -4.96 -0.75 3.84
CA PHE A 113 -3.57 -0.81 3.41
C PHE A 113 -2.88 0.55 3.53
N GLU A 114 -3.52 1.63 3.07
CA GLU A 114 -3.00 3.01 3.19
C GLU A 114 -2.86 3.44 4.67
N GLN A 115 -3.83 3.09 5.53
CA GLN A 115 -3.73 3.36 6.97
C GLN A 115 -2.56 2.61 7.62
N GLN A 116 -2.38 1.33 7.30
CA GLN A 116 -1.26 0.53 7.82
C GLN A 116 0.08 1.09 7.35
N LEU A 117 0.17 1.47 6.07
CA LEU A 117 1.37 2.04 5.49
C LEU A 117 1.72 3.39 6.11
N THR A 118 0.73 4.25 6.35
CA THR A 118 0.91 5.53 7.04
C THR A 118 1.51 5.32 8.42
N ARG A 119 0.99 4.34 9.18
CA ARG A 119 1.54 3.98 10.51
C ARG A 119 2.97 3.48 10.45
N LEU A 120 3.30 2.62 9.47
CA LEU A 120 4.67 2.11 9.32
C LEU A 120 5.64 3.22 8.91
N THR A 121 5.20 4.16 8.08
CA THR A 121 6.00 5.31 7.64
C THR A 121 6.28 6.26 8.80
N ALA A 122 5.31 6.49 9.69
CA ALA A 122 5.52 7.25 10.92
C ALA A 122 6.56 6.58 11.83
N ARG A 123 6.44 5.26 12.07
CA ARG A 123 7.43 4.48 12.84
C ARG A 123 8.82 4.50 12.21
N LEU A 124 8.91 4.47 10.88
CA LEU A 124 10.17 4.59 10.17
C LEU A 124 10.83 5.95 10.45
N SER A 125 10.05 7.03 10.43
CA SER A 125 10.55 8.37 10.73
C SER A 125 11.07 8.50 12.16
N GLU A 126 10.35 7.92 13.13
CA GLU A 126 10.79 7.86 14.54
C GLU A 126 12.10 7.07 14.66
N LEU A 127 12.17 5.89 14.07
CA LEU A 127 13.37 5.05 14.11
C LEU A 127 14.57 5.69 13.41
N GLN A 128 14.34 6.41 12.30
CA GLN A 128 15.39 7.19 11.63
C GLN A 128 15.93 8.32 12.53
N PHE A 129 15.07 8.96 13.31
CA PHE A 129 15.48 9.94 14.31
C PHE A 129 16.32 9.29 15.41
N ASP A 130 15.89 8.15 15.96
CA ASP A 130 16.62 7.45 17.02
C ASP A 130 17.99 6.96 16.56
N ILE A 131 18.07 6.39 15.36
CA ILE A 131 19.35 6.01 14.73
C ILE A 131 20.26 7.22 14.59
N ARG A 132 19.71 8.37 14.20
CA ARG A 132 20.48 9.60 14.03
C ARG A 132 21.04 10.08 15.36
N GLU A 133 20.22 10.20 16.40
CA GLU A 133 20.69 10.66 17.71
C GLU A 133 21.69 9.67 18.31
N TYR A 134 21.47 8.36 18.18
CA TYR A 134 22.45 7.35 18.54
C TYR A 134 23.78 7.53 17.79
N THR A 135 23.73 7.78 16.48
CA THR A 135 24.93 8.03 15.67
C THR A 135 25.66 9.30 16.11
N LEU A 136 24.93 10.36 16.48
CA LEU A 136 25.53 11.60 16.99
C LEU A 136 26.25 11.36 18.33
N ASP A 137 25.61 10.65 19.26
CA ASP A 137 26.21 10.33 20.56
C ASP A 137 27.47 9.47 20.40
N MET A 138 27.46 8.53 19.44
CA MET A 138 28.63 7.74 19.05
C MET A 138 29.79 8.59 18.53
N VAL A 139 29.50 9.50 17.61
CA VAL A 139 30.53 10.38 17.05
C VAL A 139 31.11 11.30 18.11
N MET A 140 30.28 11.88 18.99
CA MET A 140 30.75 12.72 20.09
C MET A 140 31.62 11.98 21.10
N LEU A 141 31.34 10.69 21.35
CA LEU A 141 32.16 9.86 22.22
C LEU A 141 33.56 9.59 21.63
N LEU A 142 33.61 9.29 20.33
CA LEU A 142 34.84 8.92 19.63
C LEU A 142 35.66 10.13 19.17
N HIS A 143 35.00 11.26 18.91
CA HIS A 143 35.56 12.51 18.40
C HIS A 143 35.15 13.68 19.33
N PRO A 144 35.77 13.80 20.52
CA PRO A 144 35.34 14.77 21.54
C PRO A 144 35.51 16.24 21.15
N ASP A 145 36.30 16.52 20.10
CA ASP A 145 36.50 17.86 19.56
C ASP A 145 35.32 18.32 18.68
N GLU A 146 34.42 17.39 18.31
CA GLU A 146 33.23 17.69 17.52
C GLU A 146 32.06 18.12 18.42
N THR A 147 31.32 19.14 17.97
CA THR A 147 30.15 19.64 18.70
C THR A 147 28.84 19.12 18.11
N ARG A 148 27.86 18.83 18.98
CA ARG A 148 26.54 18.31 18.56
C ARG A 148 25.85 19.22 17.53
N SER A 149 26.04 20.53 17.62
CA SER A 149 25.45 21.52 16.71
C SER A 149 26.02 21.41 15.28
N LEU A 150 27.33 21.14 15.13
CA LEU A 150 27.97 20.92 13.84
C LEU A 150 27.54 19.57 13.24
N LEU A 151 27.56 18.51 14.05
CA LEU A 151 27.19 17.16 13.60
C LEU A 151 25.72 17.07 13.16
N ARG A 152 24.82 17.85 13.78
CA ARG A 152 23.39 17.91 13.37
C ARG A 152 23.18 18.51 11.99
N GLN A 153 24.13 19.24 11.43
CA GLN A 153 24.03 19.78 10.07
C GLN A 153 24.38 18.71 9.01
N LYS A 154 25.01 17.61 9.42
CA LYS A 154 25.41 16.51 8.53
C LYS A 154 24.28 15.49 8.35
N THR A 155 24.28 14.82 7.22
CA THR A 155 23.44 13.65 6.94
C THR A 155 23.97 12.41 7.66
N ILE A 156 23.12 11.40 7.86
CA ILE A 156 23.54 10.12 8.45
C ILE A 156 24.67 9.48 7.62
N GLU A 157 24.61 9.59 6.29
CA GLU A 157 25.63 9.04 5.40
C GLU A 157 26.99 9.74 5.58
N GLU A 158 26.99 11.07 5.70
CA GLU A 158 28.21 11.83 6.01
C GLU A 158 28.76 11.48 7.40
N LEU A 159 27.90 11.34 8.42
CA LEU A 159 28.33 10.93 9.76
C LEU A 159 28.98 9.54 9.74
N LEU A 160 28.38 8.59 9.02
CA LEU A 160 28.92 7.24 8.89
C LEU A 160 30.26 7.22 8.14
N LEU A 161 30.38 7.92 7.01
CA LEU A 161 31.58 7.88 6.17
C LEU A 161 32.73 8.73 6.72
N GLN A 162 32.46 9.85 7.38
CA GLN A 162 33.50 10.77 7.84
C GLN A 162 33.99 10.47 9.26
N TYR A 163 33.21 9.75 10.08
CA TYR A 163 33.56 9.56 11.50
C TYR A 163 33.53 8.11 11.95
N LEU A 164 32.77 7.24 11.27
CA LEU A 164 32.55 5.84 11.66
C LEU A 164 32.96 4.86 10.55
N ASP A 165 33.75 5.31 9.57
CA ASP A 165 34.34 4.41 8.58
C ASP A 165 35.40 3.52 9.23
N VAL A 166 35.55 2.29 8.71
CA VAL A 166 36.44 1.26 9.27
C VAL A 166 37.87 1.80 9.42
N SER A 167 38.37 2.51 8.40
CA SER A 167 39.73 3.05 8.40
C SER A 167 39.96 4.14 9.45
N ILE A 168 38.88 4.84 9.85
CA ILE A 168 38.90 5.89 10.88
C ILE A 168 38.88 5.25 12.26
N LEU A 169 38.02 4.25 12.46
CA LEU A 169 37.93 3.51 13.72
C LEU A 169 39.26 2.81 14.06
N GLU A 170 39.90 2.16 13.08
CA GLU A 170 41.21 1.52 13.26
C GLU A 170 42.33 2.51 13.66
N ARG A 171 42.27 3.75 13.14
CA ARG A 171 43.22 4.80 13.51
C ARG A 171 43.03 5.26 14.95
N ILE A 172 41.79 5.40 15.41
CA ILE A 172 41.48 5.82 16.77
C ILE A 172 41.90 4.73 17.77
N ASP A 173 41.64 3.46 17.43
CA ASP A 173 41.99 2.30 18.26
C ASP A 173 43.52 2.14 18.43
N SER A 174 44.30 2.53 17.42
CA SER A 174 45.76 2.49 17.46
C SER A 174 46.44 3.70 18.12
N THR A 175 45.73 4.83 18.31
CA THR A 175 46.31 6.08 18.84
C THR A 175 45.83 6.47 20.24
N ARG A 176 44.73 5.90 20.75
CA ARG A 176 44.16 6.28 22.05
C ARG A 176 43.65 5.07 22.81
N SER A 177 43.74 5.10 24.14
CA SER A 177 42.86 4.29 24.98
C SER A 177 41.45 4.84 24.83
N LEU A 178 40.65 4.21 23.97
CA LEU A 178 39.24 4.55 23.81
C LEU A 178 38.54 4.53 25.18
N PRO A 179 37.64 5.50 25.47
CA PRO A 179 36.81 5.40 26.66
C PRO A 179 36.00 4.09 26.59
N LEU A 180 35.83 3.44 27.75
CA LEU A 180 35.01 2.23 27.84
C LEU A 180 33.66 2.51 27.21
N TYR A 181 33.35 1.73 26.18
CA TYR A 181 32.12 1.89 25.45
C TYR A 181 30.94 1.72 26.42
N PRO A 182 29.98 2.66 26.48
CA PRO A 182 28.88 2.59 27.42
C PRO A 182 28.10 1.28 27.22
N ALA A 183 27.88 0.51 28.30
CA ALA A 183 27.20 -0.79 28.21
C ALA A 183 25.75 -0.66 27.69
N ASP A 184 25.14 0.49 27.92
CA ASP A 184 23.88 0.97 27.37
C ASP A 184 23.95 1.30 25.86
N GLY A 185 25.11 1.67 25.32
CA GLY A 185 25.32 1.87 23.88
C GLY A 185 25.15 0.57 23.09
N VAL A 186 25.75 -0.54 23.55
CA VAL A 186 25.64 -1.85 22.87
C VAL A 186 24.19 -2.33 22.88
N LYS A 187 23.51 -2.13 24.02
CA LYS A 187 22.09 -2.42 24.15
C LYS A 187 21.26 -1.55 23.21
N GLY A 188 21.54 -0.25 23.13
CA GLY A 188 20.88 0.69 22.22
C GLY A 188 21.03 0.29 20.75
N ALA A 189 22.24 -0.02 20.28
CA ALA A 189 22.44 -0.55 18.92
C ALA A 189 21.66 -1.84 18.65
N LYS A 190 21.65 -2.76 19.62
CA LYS A 190 20.92 -4.02 19.49
C LYS A 190 19.41 -3.78 19.41
N ASP A 191 18.88 -2.90 20.23
CA ASP A 191 17.46 -2.55 20.27
C ASP A 191 17.05 -1.87 18.95
N LEU A 192 17.83 -0.91 18.46
CA LEU A 192 17.62 -0.27 17.14
C LEU A 192 17.65 -1.29 15.99
N CYS A 193 18.61 -2.22 15.97
CA CYS A 193 18.67 -3.29 14.99
C CYS A 193 17.42 -4.20 15.03
N ASN A 194 16.94 -4.53 16.23
CA ASN A 194 15.73 -5.34 16.39
C ASN A 194 14.50 -4.60 15.88
N ASP A 195 14.37 -3.31 16.17
CA ASP A 195 13.27 -2.47 15.72
C ASP A 195 13.28 -2.29 14.19
N VAL A 196 14.46 -2.11 13.60
CA VAL A 196 14.68 -2.13 12.15
C VAL A 196 14.17 -3.43 11.52
N HIS A 197 14.59 -4.59 12.06
CA HIS A 197 14.15 -5.90 11.55
C HIS A 197 12.66 -6.16 11.78
N LYS A 198 12.10 -5.68 12.88
CA LYS A 198 10.67 -5.79 13.18
C LYS A 198 9.85 -4.95 12.21
N LEU A 199 10.21 -3.69 12.02
CA LEU A 199 9.55 -2.79 11.08
C LEU A 199 9.58 -3.35 9.65
N PHE A 200 10.72 -3.93 9.26
CA PHE A 200 10.85 -4.61 7.98
C PHE A 200 9.87 -5.78 7.81
N ARG A 201 9.77 -6.66 8.81
CA ARG A 201 8.81 -7.78 8.79
C ARG A 201 7.36 -7.28 8.76
N ASP A 202 7.06 -6.21 9.47
CA ASP A 202 5.73 -5.60 9.48
C ASP A 202 5.37 -5.05 8.08
N TYR A 203 6.30 -4.39 7.38
CA TYR A 203 6.11 -3.97 5.99
C TYR A 203 5.81 -5.15 5.07
N GLN A 204 6.65 -6.19 5.09
CA GLN A 204 6.45 -7.38 4.26
C GLN A 204 5.08 -8.01 4.50
N LYS A 205 4.68 -8.12 5.77
CA LYS A 205 3.38 -8.66 6.16
C LYS A 205 2.23 -7.82 5.62
N VAL A 206 2.27 -6.49 5.76
CA VAL A 206 1.20 -5.60 5.28
C VAL A 206 1.01 -5.72 3.77
N TYR A 207 2.09 -5.77 3.00
CA TYR A 207 2.00 -5.99 1.55
C TYR A 207 1.50 -7.39 1.20
N GLN A 208 1.95 -8.43 1.90
CA GLN A 208 1.52 -9.79 1.66
C GLN A 208 0.03 -9.98 1.97
N ASP A 209 -0.43 -9.43 3.10
CA ASP A 209 -1.83 -9.45 3.52
C ASP A 209 -2.71 -8.73 2.49
N ASN A 210 -2.31 -7.53 2.06
CA ASN A 210 -3.03 -6.79 1.01
C ASN A 210 -3.06 -7.56 -0.32
N TYR A 211 -1.93 -8.11 -0.78
CA TYR A 211 -1.89 -8.92 -2.00
C TYR A 211 -2.84 -10.12 -1.93
N ASN A 212 -2.87 -10.83 -0.81
CA ASN A 212 -3.77 -11.96 -0.62
C ASN A 212 -5.24 -11.53 -0.64
N GLU A 213 -5.58 -10.42 0.03
CA GLU A 213 -6.93 -9.84 0.02
C GLU A 213 -7.36 -9.45 -1.40
N ILE A 214 -6.54 -8.68 -2.13
CA ILE A 214 -6.82 -8.26 -3.50
C ILE A 214 -6.96 -9.48 -4.43
N ARG A 215 -6.09 -10.47 -4.30
CA ARG A 215 -6.17 -11.71 -5.08
C ARG A 215 -7.50 -12.44 -4.87
N VAL A 216 -7.94 -12.58 -3.62
CA VAL A 216 -9.24 -13.20 -3.30
C VAL A 216 -10.39 -12.39 -3.89
N ILE A 217 -10.30 -11.05 -3.85
CA ILE A 217 -11.34 -10.19 -4.42
C ILE A 217 -11.42 -10.34 -5.94
N VAL A 218 -10.29 -10.30 -6.65
CA VAL A 218 -10.23 -10.51 -8.11
C VAL A 218 -10.74 -11.90 -8.48
N GLN A 219 -10.39 -12.94 -7.71
CA GLN A 219 -10.93 -14.30 -7.92
C GLN A 219 -12.44 -14.37 -7.71
N SER A 220 -12.97 -13.66 -6.70
CA SER A 220 -14.42 -13.58 -6.49
C SER A 220 -15.12 -12.86 -7.65
N GLY A 221 -14.54 -11.77 -8.14
CA GLY A 221 -15.04 -11.04 -9.32
C GLY A 221 -15.03 -11.91 -10.57
N ARG A 222 -13.95 -12.67 -10.78
CA ARG A 222 -13.82 -13.63 -11.89
C ARG A 222 -14.97 -14.62 -11.92
N SER A 223 -15.42 -15.12 -10.76
CA SER A 223 -16.55 -16.07 -10.68
C SER A 223 -17.90 -15.44 -11.04
N LEU A 224 -18.02 -14.12 -10.98
CA LEU A 224 -19.22 -13.37 -11.35
C LEU A 224 -19.25 -13.01 -12.85
N GLY A 225 -18.08 -12.94 -13.48
CA GLY A 225 -17.91 -12.71 -14.91
C GLY A 225 -18.30 -13.93 -15.76
N GLY A 226 -18.79 -13.68 -16.98
CA GLY A 226 -19.01 -14.73 -17.98
C GLY A 226 -17.70 -15.33 -18.50
N GLY A 227 -17.77 -16.51 -19.14
CA GLY A 227 -16.59 -17.30 -19.55
C GLY A 227 -15.60 -16.59 -20.49
N SER A 228 -15.97 -15.50 -21.17
CA SER A 228 -15.04 -14.71 -22.02
C SER A 228 -14.07 -13.85 -21.21
N ASN A 229 -14.43 -13.50 -19.96
CA ASN A 229 -13.68 -12.52 -19.16
C ASN A 229 -12.79 -13.17 -18.10
N THR A 230 -12.69 -14.50 -18.09
CA THR A 230 -11.74 -15.20 -17.20
C THR A 230 -10.29 -14.92 -17.59
N VAL A 231 -10.04 -14.69 -18.89
CA VAL A 231 -8.70 -14.39 -19.41
C VAL A 231 -8.17 -13.04 -18.91
N THR A 232 -9.03 -12.02 -18.80
CA THR A 232 -8.62 -10.69 -18.31
C THR A 232 -8.33 -10.71 -16.81
N ALA A 233 -9.14 -11.42 -16.02
CA ALA A 233 -8.91 -11.58 -14.59
C ALA A 233 -7.61 -12.36 -14.32
N ASP A 234 -7.31 -13.40 -15.12
CA ASP A 234 -6.08 -14.18 -14.98
C ASP A 234 -4.83 -13.37 -15.37
N ALA A 235 -4.93 -12.54 -16.42
CA ALA A 235 -3.86 -11.60 -16.78
C ALA A 235 -3.62 -10.59 -15.65
N THR A 236 -4.68 -10.03 -15.07
CA THR A 236 -4.62 -9.10 -13.94
C THR A 236 -3.95 -9.73 -12.73
N LEU A 237 -4.29 -10.99 -12.39
CA LEU A 237 -3.66 -11.71 -11.27
C LEU A 237 -2.15 -11.91 -11.48
N ARG A 238 -1.72 -12.27 -12.70
CA ARG A 238 -0.29 -12.41 -13.04
C ARG A 238 0.47 -11.09 -12.97
N GLU A 239 -0.15 -10.03 -13.47
CA GLU A 239 0.41 -8.68 -13.40
C GLU A 239 0.57 -8.24 -11.94
N LEU A 240 -0.46 -8.40 -11.11
CA LEU A 240 -0.42 -8.06 -9.68
C LEU A 240 0.65 -8.86 -8.95
N GLU A 241 0.82 -10.15 -9.24
CA GLU A 241 1.87 -10.97 -8.65
C GLU A 241 3.27 -10.46 -9.01
N THR A 242 3.48 -10.08 -10.27
CA THR A 242 4.73 -9.51 -10.75
C THR A 242 5.04 -8.19 -10.04
N LEU A 243 4.07 -7.27 -10.03
CA LEU A 243 4.20 -5.95 -9.40
C LEU A 243 4.39 -6.03 -7.88
N TYR A 244 3.71 -6.97 -7.22
CA TYR A 244 3.89 -7.26 -5.80
C TYR A 244 5.33 -7.72 -5.52
N ASN A 245 5.84 -8.68 -6.29
CA ASN A 245 7.20 -9.18 -6.11
C ASN A 245 8.26 -8.10 -6.35
N GLU A 246 8.04 -7.22 -7.33
CA GLU A 246 8.92 -6.07 -7.57
C GLU A 246 8.87 -5.04 -6.45
N SER A 247 7.66 -4.66 -6.01
CA SER A 247 7.47 -3.62 -4.99
C SER A 247 7.94 -4.08 -3.62
N ALA A 248 7.66 -5.33 -3.26
CA ALA A 248 8.13 -5.94 -2.02
C ALA A 248 9.67 -5.95 -1.95
N ARG A 249 10.36 -6.18 -3.09
CA ARG A 249 11.83 -6.15 -3.18
C ARG A 249 12.40 -4.73 -3.21
N ALA A 250 11.72 -3.80 -3.90
CA ALA A 250 12.18 -2.42 -4.01
C ALA A 250 12.16 -1.69 -2.65
N ASP A 251 11.15 -1.92 -1.82
CA ASP A 251 11.11 -1.33 -0.47
C ASP A 251 12.18 -1.92 0.46
N VAL A 252 12.52 -3.21 0.34
CA VAL A 252 13.67 -3.83 1.04
C VAL A 252 14.97 -3.09 0.74
N LEU A 253 15.19 -2.73 -0.54
CA LEU A 253 16.41 -2.05 -1.00
C LEU A 253 16.42 -0.55 -0.66
N ASN A 254 15.29 0.14 -0.85
CA ASN A 254 15.16 1.57 -0.52
C ASN A 254 15.33 1.85 0.97
N LEU A 255 15.00 0.87 1.82
CA LEU A 255 15.18 1.01 3.24
C LEU A 255 16.67 1.10 3.64
N ARG A 256 17.66 0.69 2.82
CA ARG A 256 19.12 0.63 3.17
C ARG A 256 19.40 0.03 4.58
N LEU A 257 18.40 -0.67 5.13
CA LEU A 257 18.34 -1.13 6.52
C LEU A 257 19.20 -2.36 6.71
N SER A 258 19.42 -3.18 5.67
CA SER A 258 20.36 -4.30 5.72
C SER A 258 21.81 -3.82 5.83
N THR A 259 22.17 -2.78 5.10
CA THR A 259 23.49 -2.15 5.18
C THR A 259 23.69 -1.48 6.53
N LEU A 260 22.67 -0.78 7.03
CA LEU A 260 22.71 -0.15 8.36
C LEU A 260 22.78 -1.18 9.49
N ALA A 261 21.94 -2.22 9.45
CA ALA A 261 21.97 -3.32 10.41
C ALA A 261 23.31 -4.07 10.34
N GLY A 262 23.87 -4.29 9.16
CA GLY A 262 25.21 -4.87 8.98
C GLY A 262 26.31 -4.01 9.62
N ARG A 263 26.24 -2.68 9.45
CA ARG A 263 27.19 -1.73 10.06
C ARG A 263 27.05 -1.64 11.58
N LEU A 264 25.82 -1.59 12.10
CA LEU A 264 25.55 -1.62 13.54
C LEU A 264 25.95 -2.96 14.17
N HIS A 265 25.75 -4.07 13.46
CA HIS A 265 26.17 -5.39 13.92
C HIS A 265 27.71 -5.53 13.94
N ALA A 266 28.40 -5.02 12.92
CA ALA A 266 29.86 -4.96 12.90
C ALA A 266 30.43 -4.14 14.06
N LEU A 267 29.77 -3.02 14.40
CA LEU A 267 30.11 -2.21 15.57
C LEU A 267 29.91 -2.96 16.90
N VAL A 268 28.84 -3.75 17.02
CA VAL A 268 28.62 -4.60 18.20
C VAL A 268 29.71 -5.69 18.30
N GLN A 269 30.06 -6.32 17.19
CA GLN A 269 31.09 -7.37 17.17
C GLN A 269 32.50 -6.85 17.49
N SER A 270 32.87 -5.66 17.01
CA SER A 270 34.19 -5.07 17.32
C SER A 270 34.38 -4.82 18.82
N THR A 271 33.32 -4.48 19.56
CA THR A 271 33.38 -4.32 21.02
C THR A 271 33.47 -5.64 21.80
N GLN A 272 33.06 -6.76 21.21
CA GLN A 272 33.12 -8.09 21.84
C GLN A 272 34.46 -8.82 21.59
N ALA A 273 35.21 -8.41 20.57
CA ALA A 273 36.48 -9.01 20.19
C ALA A 273 37.70 -8.48 20.97
N LEU A 274 37.54 -7.42 21.76
CA LEU A 274 38.59 -6.92 22.65
C LEU A 274 38.83 -7.92 23.80
N PRO A 275 40.03 -8.51 23.94
CA PRO A 275 40.36 -9.31 25.11
C PRO A 275 40.35 -8.41 26.35
N ARG A 276 39.68 -8.89 27.41
CA ARG A 276 39.71 -8.27 28.73
C ARG A 276 41.11 -8.25 29.33
#